data_AF-A0AAV0A1K2-F1
#
_entry.id   AF-A0AAV0A1K2-F1
#
_cell.length_a   1.000
_cell.length_b   1.000
_cell.length_c   1.000
_cell.angle_alpha   90.00
_cell.angle_beta   90.00
_cell.angle_gamma   90.00
#
_symmetry.space_group_name_H-M   'P 1'
#
loop_
_entity.id
_entity.type
_entity.pdbx_description
1 polymer ?
#
loop_
_entity_poly.entity_id
_entity_poly.type
_entity_poly.pdbx_seq_one_letter_code
_entity_poly.pdbx_strand_id
1 'polypeptide(L)'
;MSARRPALGLLLLLLCPAQVFSQSCIWYGECGIAFGDKRYNCKYSGPPKPLPKDGNDLLQELCPGLFFGNVSLCCDVQQLQTLKSNLQLPMQFLSRCPSCFYNLMTLFCELTCSAHQSQFLNVTVTEDYFDPETHENKTNVKELEYYIGQSFANGK
;
A
#
# COMPACT_ATOMS: atom_id res chain seq x y z
N MET A 1 29.19 -38.58 -53.24
CA MET A 1 27.93 -38.38 -52.47
C MET A 1 28.24 -38.57 -50.99
N SER A 2 28.31 -37.50 -50.21
CA SER A 2 28.15 -37.55 -48.76
C SER A 2 27.88 -36.13 -48.27
N ALA A 3 26.64 -35.90 -47.83
CA ALA A 3 26.09 -34.59 -47.51
C ALA A 3 26.53 -34.12 -46.13
N ARG A 4 26.95 -32.84 -46.03
CA ARG A 4 27.21 -32.14 -44.78
C ARG A 4 25.88 -31.97 -44.02
N ARG A 5 25.79 -32.47 -42.79
CA ARG A 5 24.70 -32.15 -41.86
C ARG A 5 25.10 -30.91 -41.05
N PRO A 6 24.30 -29.83 -40.98
CA PRO A 6 24.54 -28.78 -40.01
C PRO A 6 24.03 -29.27 -38.64
N ALA A 7 24.89 -29.16 -37.62
CA ALA A 7 24.48 -29.37 -36.24
C ALA A 7 23.59 -28.19 -35.82
N LEU A 8 22.30 -28.47 -35.68
CA LEU A 8 21.32 -27.51 -35.18
C LEU A 8 21.55 -27.35 -33.66
N GLY A 9 22.33 -26.35 -33.27
CA GLY A 9 22.50 -25.98 -31.87
C GLY A 9 21.19 -25.44 -31.33
N LEU A 10 20.51 -26.24 -30.49
CA LEU A 10 19.33 -25.83 -29.75
C LEU A 10 19.75 -24.77 -28.72
N LEU A 11 19.51 -23.49 -29.02
CA LEU A 11 19.63 -22.41 -28.05
C LEU A 11 18.45 -22.52 -27.08
N LEU A 12 18.61 -23.23 -25.95
CA LEU A 12 17.65 -23.14 -24.85
C LEU A 12 17.76 -21.74 -24.23
N LEU A 13 16.91 -20.83 -24.68
CA LEU A 13 16.60 -19.60 -23.94
C LEU A 13 15.93 -20.02 -22.63
N LEU A 14 16.70 -19.98 -21.54
CA LEU A 14 16.19 -20.02 -20.17
C LEU A 14 15.25 -18.81 -19.99
N LEU A 15 13.95 -19.04 -20.21
CA LEU A 15 12.88 -18.19 -19.71
C LEU A 15 12.90 -18.28 -18.18
N CYS A 16 13.76 -17.47 -17.56
CA CYS A 16 13.62 -17.18 -16.15
C CYS A 16 12.25 -16.49 -16.00
N PRO A 17 11.25 -17.08 -15.31
CA PRO A 17 10.05 -16.33 -15.00
C PRO A 17 10.53 -15.17 -14.13
N ALA A 18 10.58 -13.97 -14.71
CA ALA A 18 10.69 -12.77 -13.91
C ALA A 18 9.52 -12.84 -12.94
N GLN A 19 9.80 -13.01 -11.65
CA GLN A 19 8.80 -12.76 -10.63
C GLN A 19 8.50 -11.27 -10.70
N VAL A 20 7.59 -10.90 -11.60
CA VAL A 20 6.98 -9.58 -11.61
C VAL A 20 6.18 -9.56 -10.32
N PHE A 21 6.78 -8.98 -9.28
CA PHE A 21 6.08 -8.68 -8.04
C PHE A 21 4.89 -7.79 -8.42
N SER A 22 3.71 -8.37 -8.45
CA SER A 22 2.51 -7.65 -8.83
C SER A 22 2.26 -6.55 -7.80
N GLN A 23 2.26 -5.30 -8.25
CA GLN A 23 1.76 -4.19 -7.48
C GLN A 23 0.27 -4.40 -7.27
N SER A 24 -0.12 -4.75 -6.04
CA SER A 24 -1.50 -5.04 -5.68
C SER A 24 -1.76 -4.56 -4.26
N CYS A 25 -2.95 -3.97 -4.10
CA CYS A 25 -3.45 -3.43 -2.86
C CYS A 25 -4.17 -4.49 -2.03
N ILE A 26 -4.44 -4.19 -0.75
CA ILE A 26 -5.40 -4.95 0.06
C ILE A 26 -6.67 -4.13 0.36
N TRP A 27 -6.58 -2.81 0.24
CA TRP A 27 -7.69 -1.88 0.38
C TRP A 27 -7.57 -0.66 -0.54
N TYR A 28 -8.63 0.12 -0.62
CA TYR A 28 -8.63 1.46 -1.20
C TYR A 28 -9.86 2.24 -0.74
N GLY A 29 -9.66 3.40 -0.11
CA GLY A 29 -10.73 4.24 0.43
C GLY A 29 -11.31 3.76 1.76
N GLU A 30 -12.18 4.57 2.35
CA GLU A 30 -12.85 4.31 3.63
C GLU A 30 -14.28 3.78 3.45
N CYS A 31 -14.68 2.82 4.28
CA CYS A 31 -15.97 2.15 4.27
C CYS A 31 -16.73 2.40 5.59
N GLY A 32 -17.26 1.36 6.25
CA GLY A 32 -18.12 1.47 7.42
C GLY A 32 -17.42 2.03 8.65
N ILE A 33 -18.23 2.50 9.61
CA ILE A 33 -17.75 2.99 10.91
C ILE A 33 -17.36 1.80 11.79
N ALA A 34 -16.16 1.86 12.35
CA ALA A 34 -15.69 0.93 13.36
C ALA A 34 -16.16 1.34 14.76
N PHE A 35 -15.82 2.57 15.17
CA PHE A 35 -16.22 3.13 16.46
C PHE A 35 -16.04 4.65 16.45
N GLY A 36 -17.04 5.39 16.96
CA GLY A 36 -17.00 6.85 16.97
C GLY A 36 -16.88 7.42 15.56
N ASP A 37 -15.81 8.18 15.31
CA ASP A 37 -15.45 8.74 14.00
C ASP A 37 -14.49 7.85 13.19
N LYS A 38 -14.06 6.71 13.75
CA LYS A 38 -13.09 5.81 13.11
C LYS A 38 -13.78 4.90 12.11
N ARG A 39 -13.19 4.74 10.94
CA ARG A 39 -13.72 3.94 9.83
C ARG A 39 -12.80 2.77 9.49
N TYR A 40 -13.39 1.69 8.99
CA TYR A 40 -12.64 0.63 8.32
C TYR A 40 -12.29 1.06 6.89
N ASN A 41 -11.22 0.51 6.34
CA ASN A 41 -10.91 0.66 4.92
C ASN A 41 -11.76 -0.31 4.08
N CYS A 42 -12.03 0.05 2.83
CA CYS A 42 -12.71 -0.82 1.88
C CYS A 42 -11.75 -1.84 1.27
N LYS A 43 -12.08 -3.13 1.32
CA LYS A 43 -11.31 -4.20 0.69
C LYS A 43 -11.18 -3.95 -0.82
N TYR A 44 -9.96 -4.03 -1.33
CA TYR A 44 -9.67 -3.86 -2.75
C TYR A 44 -8.36 -4.56 -3.09
N SER A 45 -8.41 -5.53 -4.01
CA SER A 45 -7.26 -6.37 -4.39
C SER A 45 -6.69 -6.01 -5.78
N GLY A 46 -7.09 -4.88 -6.33
CA GLY A 46 -6.64 -4.43 -7.65
C GLY A 46 -5.28 -3.72 -7.62
N PRO A 47 -4.84 -3.17 -8.77
CA PRO A 47 -3.60 -2.41 -8.85
C PRO A 47 -3.71 -1.06 -8.11
N PRO A 48 -2.58 -0.47 -7.70
CA PRO A 48 -2.52 0.90 -7.18
C PRO A 48 -3.15 1.89 -8.15
N LYS A 49 -3.77 2.94 -7.62
CA LYS A 49 -4.47 3.96 -8.41
C LYS A 49 -3.67 5.27 -8.39
N PRO A 50 -3.64 6.03 -9.49
CA PRO A 50 -3.03 7.36 -9.50
C PRO A 50 -3.69 8.27 -8.46
N LEU A 51 -2.88 8.93 -7.64
CA LEU A 51 -3.40 9.88 -6.66
C LEU A 51 -3.94 11.14 -7.37
N PRO A 52 -5.16 11.60 -7.04
CA PRO A 52 -5.66 12.90 -7.48
C PRO A 52 -4.72 14.05 -7.08
N LYS A 53 -4.63 15.10 -7.93
CA LYS A 53 -3.64 16.19 -7.76
C LYS A 53 -3.80 16.96 -6.45
N ASP A 54 -5.01 17.09 -5.95
CA ASP A 54 -5.36 17.71 -4.66
C ASP A 54 -4.83 16.93 -3.45
N GLY A 55 -4.47 15.65 -3.62
CA GLY A 55 -3.79 14.85 -2.61
C GLY A 55 -2.26 15.02 -2.57
N ASN A 56 -1.64 15.69 -3.56
CA ASN A 56 -0.18 15.74 -3.68
C ASN A 56 0.50 16.43 -2.49
N ASP A 57 -0.06 17.55 -2.02
CA ASP A 57 0.50 18.29 -0.89
C ASP A 57 0.45 17.45 0.39
N LEU A 58 -0.67 16.74 0.62
CA LEU A 58 -0.81 15.81 1.75
C LEU A 58 0.18 14.65 1.65
N LEU A 59 0.35 14.07 0.45
CA LEU A 59 1.32 12.98 0.28
C LEU A 59 2.75 13.45 0.50
N GLN A 60 3.11 14.62 -0.04
CA GLN A 60 4.45 15.17 0.12
C GLN A 60 4.75 15.53 1.58
N GLU A 61 3.77 16.02 2.33
CA GLU A 61 3.88 16.31 3.75
C GLU A 61 4.05 15.04 4.60
N LEU A 62 3.20 14.03 4.39
CA LEU A 62 3.13 12.84 5.25
C LEU A 62 4.08 11.73 4.81
N CYS A 63 4.12 11.45 3.51
CA CYS A 63 4.77 10.29 2.92
C CYS A 63 5.68 10.68 1.74
N PRO A 64 6.67 11.58 1.94
CA PRO A 64 7.52 12.08 0.85
C PRO A 64 8.28 10.97 0.11
N GLY A 65 8.57 9.85 0.78
CA GLY A 65 9.21 8.67 0.17
C GLY A 65 8.36 7.98 -0.89
N LEU A 66 7.05 8.21 -0.92
CA LEU A 66 6.13 7.67 -1.92
C LEU A 66 5.78 8.67 -3.04
N PHE A 67 6.29 9.90 -2.97
CA PHE A 67 6.03 10.96 -3.94
C PHE A 67 7.11 10.98 -5.05
N PHE A 68 7.04 10.02 -5.98
CA PHE A 68 7.94 9.95 -7.13
C PHE A 68 7.25 9.42 -8.39
N GLY A 69 7.68 9.89 -9.57
CA GLY A 69 7.16 9.44 -10.86
C GLY A 69 5.65 9.64 -11.02
N ASN A 70 4.96 8.63 -11.57
CA ASN A 70 3.50 8.58 -11.59
C ASN A 70 3.01 8.00 -10.26
N VAL A 71 2.72 8.88 -9.31
CA VAL A 71 2.25 8.55 -7.95
C VAL A 71 1.02 7.64 -8.02
N SER A 72 1.24 6.34 -7.84
CA SER A 72 0.19 5.32 -7.84
C SER A 72 0.22 4.63 -6.48
N LEU A 73 -0.89 4.68 -5.75
CA LEU A 73 -0.96 4.30 -4.34
C LEU A 73 -2.14 3.38 -4.09
N CYS A 74 -2.08 2.70 -2.95
CA CYS A 74 -3.19 1.92 -2.41
C CYS A 74 -4.03 2.71 -1.38
N CYS A 75 -3.99 4.04 -1.46
CA CYS A 75 -4.82 4.92 -0.65
C CYS A 75 -5.41 6.07 -1.48
N ASP A 76 -6.51 6.62 -1.01
CA ASP A 76 -7.09 7.85 -1.55
C ASP A 76 -6.76 9.08 -0.69
N VAL A 77 -7.25 10.24 -1.12
CA VAL A 77 -7.05 11.52 -0.43
C VAL A 77 -7.69 11.52 0.96
N GLN A 78 -8.85 10.85 1.12
CA GLN A 78 -9.55 10.78 2.40
C GLN A 78 -8.73 10.00 3.43
N GLN A 79 -8.14 8.86 3.05
CA GLN A 79 -7.27 8.09 3.92
C GLN A 79 -6.01 8.87 4.32
N LEU A 80 -5.45 9.71 3.44
CA LEU A 80 -4.33 10.60 3.80
C LEU A 80 -4.75 11.67 4.82
N GLN A 81 -5.95 12.24 4.69
CA GLN A 81 -6.48 13.20 5.67
C GLN A 81 -6.73 12.53 7.03
N THR A 82 -7.31 11.33 7.03
CA THR A 82 -7.53 10.53 8.24
C THR A 82 -6.20 10.15 8.89
N LEU A 83 -5.19 9.78 8.09
CA LEU A 83 -3.83 9.51 8.58
C LEU A 83 -3.27 10.76 9.29
N LYS A 84 -3.31 11.93 8.64
CA LYS A 84 -2.86 13.20 9.24
C LYS A 84 -3.54 13.52 10.57
N SER A 85 -4.87 13.33 10.63
CA SER A 85 -5.65 13.55 11.85
C SER A 85 -5.21 12.61 12.99
N ASN A 86 -5.06 11.32 12.71
CA ASN A 86 -4.64 10.32 13.71
C ASN A 86 -3.20 10.53 14.20
N LEU A 87 -2.35 11.20 13.42
CA LEU A 87 -0.95 11.45 13.75
C LEU A 87 -0.72 12.67 14.65
N GLN A 88 -1.78 13.44 14.97
CA GLN A 88 -1.65 14.62 15.84
C GLN A 88 -1.04 14.28 17.21
N LEU A 89 -1.47 13.18 17.83
CA LEU A 89 -0.92 12.75 19.11
C LEU A 89 0.55 12.31 18.99
N PRO A 90 0.93 11.38 18.08
CA PRO A 90 2.35 11.06 17.85
C PRO A 90 3.23 12.28 17.59
N MET A 91 2.75 13.25 16.79
CA MET A 91 3.50 14.48 16.51
C MET A 91 3.80 15.29 17.78
N GLN A 92 2.86 15.39 18.71
CA GLN A 92 3.08 16.14 19.97
C GLN A 92 4.26 15.57 20.78
N PHE A 93 4.47 14.25 20.76
CA PHE A 93 5.54 13.60 21.51
C PHE A 93 6.86 13.50 20.74
N LEU A 94 6.81 13.28 19.41
CA LEU A 94 7.97 12.95 18.61
C LEU A 94 8.52 14.11 17.77
N SER A 95 7.83 15.26 17.72
CA SER A 95 8.24 16.45 16.96
C SER A 95 9.65 16.97 17.29
N ARG A 96 10.14 16.72 18.51
CA ARG A 96 11.50 17.11 18.93
C ARG A 96 12.61 16.24 18.34
N CYS A 97 12.27 15.08 17.76
CA CYS A 97 13.19 14.17 17.09
C CYS A 97 12.66 13.86 15.66
N PRO A 98 13.05 14.66 14.65
CA PRO A 98 12.55 14.49 13.29
C PRO A 98 12.80 13.09 12.71
N SER A 99 13.97 12.47 12.99
CA SER A 99 14.27 11.12 12.53
C SER A 99 13.38 10.05 13.17
N CYS A 100 13.04 10.20 14.45
CA CYS A 100 12.14 9.30 15.16
C CYS A 100 10.74 9.37 14.54
N PHE A 101 10.25 10.60 14.32
CA PHE A 101 8.96 10.81 13.70
C PHE A 101 8.94 10.32 12.24
N TYR A 102 10.03 10.54 11.48
CA TYR A 102 10.16 10.07 10.11
C TYR A 102 10.00 8.55 10.00
N ASN A 103 10.69 7.77 10.83
CA ASN A 103 10.57 6.30 10.80
C ASN A 103 9.15 5.84 11.16
N LEU A 104 8.51 6.49 12.15
CA LEU A 104 7.12 6.20 12.50
C LEU A 104 6.18 6.51 11.34
N MET A 105 6.41 7.64 10.66
CA MET A 105 5.65 8.04 9.48
C MET A 105 5.81 7.03 8.35
N THR A 106 7.03 6.59 8.06
CA THR A 106 7.29 5.56 7.05
C THR A 106 6.49 4.28 7.33
N LEU A 107 6.42 3.84 8.60
CA LEU A 107 5.63 2.67 8.98
C LEU A 107 4.14 2.82 8.59
N PHE A 108 3.52 3.94 8.94
CA PHE A 108 2.12 4.18 8.64
C PHE A 108 1.86 4.49 7.16
N CYS A 109 2.81 5.12 6.48
CA CYS A 109 2.74 5.37 5.04
C CYS A 109 2.79 4.06 4.24
N GLU A 110 3.68 3.13 4.59
CA GLU A 110 3.77 1.82 3.93
C GLU A 110 2.50 0.99 4.19
N LEU A 111 2.01 0.96 5.44
CA LEU A 111 0.74 0.32 5.78
C LEU A 111 -0.41 0.90 4.94
N THR A 112 -0.53 2.23 4.88
CA THR A 112 -1.71 2.91 4.34
C THR A 112 -1.71 2.97 2.82
N CYS A 113 -0.58 3.31 2.20
CA CYS A 113 -0.53 3.82 0.84
C CYS A 113 0.41 3.06 -0.11
N SER A 114 1.26 2.16 0.39
CA SER A 114 2.25 1.48 -0.45
C SER A 114 1.63 0.84 -1.70
N ALA A 115 2.26 1.01 -2.85
CA ALA A 115 1.87 0.34 -4.09
C ALA A 115 2.03 -1.20 -4.03
N HIS A 116 2.69 -1.70 -2.98
CA HIS A 116 3.09 -3.09 -2.80
C HIS A 116 2.48 -3.74 -1.54
N GLN A 117 1.39 -3.19 -1.01
CA GLN A 117 0.73 -3.67 0.21
C GLN A 117 0.57 -5.20 0.32
N SER A 118 0.13 -5.86 -0.75
CA SER A 118 -0.08 -7.31 -0.79
C SER A 118 1.17 -8.15 -0.49
N GLN A 119 2.36 -7.56 -0.51
CA GLN A 119 3.62 -8.26 -0.17
C GLN A 119 3.86 -8.39 1.34
N PHE A 120 3.26 -7.51 2.14
CA PHE A 120 3.54 -7.42 3.58
C PHE A 120 2.29 -7.17 4.44
N LEU A 121 1.10 -7.18 3.84
CA LEU A 121 -0.19 -7.11 4.54
C LEU A 121 -1.06 -8.31 4.16
N ASN A 122 -1.70 -8.90 5.16
CA ASN A 122 -2.65 -9.99 4.97
C ASN A 122 -3.96 -9.70 5.70
N VAL A 123 -5.07 -9.58 4.97
CA VAL A 123 -6.39 -9.34 5.57
C VAL A 123 -6.90 -10.63 6.21
N THR A 124 -7.20 -10.59 7.50
CA THR A 124 -7.63 -11.78 8.27
C THR A 124 -9.13 -11.79 8.54
N VAL A 125 -9.75 -10.64 8.75
CA VAL A 125 -11.18 -10.53 9.06
C VAL A 125 -11.84 -9.44 8.22
N THR A 126 -12.98 -9.77 7.63
CA THR A 126 -13.78 -8.87 6.80
C THR A 126 -15.26 -8.93 7.17
N GLU A 127 -16.01 -7.89 6.81
CA GLU A 127 -17.46 -7.81 7.02
C GLU A 127 -18.12 -7.07 5.86
N ASP A 128 -19.31 -7.49 5.46
CA ASP A 128 -20.05 -6.84 4.38
C ASP A 128 -20.49 -5.43 4.82
N TYR A 129 -20.42 -4.48 3.89
CA TYR A 129 -20.81 -3.09 4.11
C TYR A 129 -21.63 -2.59 2.93
N PHE A 130 -22.82 -2.09 3.19
CA PHE A 130 -23.61 -1.39 2.18
C PHE A 130 -23.27 0.10 2.23
N ASP A 131 -22.72 0.64 1.15
CA ASP A 131 -22.42 2.06 1.03
C ASP A 131 -23.69 2.85 0.68
N PRO A 132 -24.20 3.71 1.58
CA PRO A 132 -25.44 4.44 1.35
C PRO A 132 -25.31 5.55 0.29
N GLU A 133 -24.10 6.00 -0.04
CA GLU A 133 -23.89 7.09 -1.02
C GLU A 133 -23.84 6.54 -2.44
N THR A 134 -23.11 5.44 -2.64
CA THR A 134 -22.97 4.79 -3.95
C THR A 134 -24.03 3.74 -4.22
N HIS A 135 -24.80 3.33 -3.19
CA HIS A 135 -25.73 2.20 -3.22
C HIS A 135 -25.08 0.87 -3.64
N GLU A 136 -23.80 0.69 -3.31
CA GLU A 136 -23.02 -0.50 -3.65
C GLU A 136 -22.69 -1.34 -2.41
N ASN A 137 -22.68 -2.67 -2.60
CA ASN A 137 -22.11 -3.59 -1.61
C ASN A 137 -20.58 -3.55 -1.71
N LYS A 138 -19.95 -3.20 -0.59
CA LYS A 138 -18.51 -3.19 -0.37
C LYS A 138 -18.17 -4.11 0.81
N THR A 139 -16.89 -4.20 1.16
CA THR A 139 -16.42 -5.04 2.26
C THR A 139 -15.47 -4.25 3.15
N ASN A 140 -15.76 -4.22 4.45
CA ASN A 140 -14.86 -3.69 5.47
C ASN A 140 -13.67 -4.62 5.69
N VAL A 141 -12.48 -4.05 5.82
CA VAL A 141 -11.30 -4.73 6.38
C VAL A 141 -11.30 -4.49 7.89
N LYS A 142 -11.67 -5.50 8.68
CA LYS A 142 -11.75 -5.37 10.16
C LYS A 142 -10.43 -5.64 10.85
N GLU A 143 -9.72 -6.66 10.38
CA GLU A 143 -8.44 -7.07 10.94
C GLU A 143 -7.48 -7.50 9.81
N LEU A 144 -6.19 -7.29 10.06
CA LEU A 144 -5.12 -7.70 9.18
C LEU A 144 -3.84 -7.95 9.98
N GLU A 145 -2.93 -8.72 9.38
CA GLU A 145 -1.56 -8.90 9.84
C GLU A 145 -0.63 -7.99 9.03
N TYR A 146 0.24 -7.26 9.73
CA TYR A 146 1.28 -6.43 9.12
C TYR A 146 2.66 -7.02 9.43
N TYR A 147 3.33 -7.52 8.38
CA TYR A 147 4.65 -8.12 8.45
C TYR A 147 5.74 -7.04 8.38
N ILE A 148 6.29 -6.66 9.54
CA ILE A 148 7.30 -5.60 9.67
C ILE A 148 8.70 -6.22 9.82
N GLY A 149 9.67 -5.72 9.04
CA GLY A 149 11.06 -6.15 9.13
C GLY A 149 11.68 -5.85 10.49
N GLN A 150 12.39 -6.82 11.07
CA GLN A 150 13.00 -6.67 12.40
C GLN A 150 14.03 -5.53 12.47
N SER A 151 14.82 -5.31 11.42
CA SER A 151 15.78 -4.19 11.37
C SER A 151 15.07 -2.83 11.39
N PHE A 152 13.96 -2.70 10.65
CA PHE A 152 13.14 -1.49 10.65
C PHE A 152 12.56 -1.22 12.04
N ALA A 153 11.96 -2.23 12.68
CA ALA A 153 11.40 -2.11 14.02
C ALA A 153 12.45 -1.73 15.08
N ASN A 154 13.69 -2.18 14.92
CA ASN A 154 14.81 -1.85 15.79
C ASN A 154 15.50 -0.52 15.45
N GLY A 155 15.18 0.11 14.32
CA GLY A 155 15.86 1.31 13.82
C GLY A 155 17.34 1.11 13.49
N LYS A 156 17.70 -0.07 12.95
CA LYS A 156 19.08 -0.45 12.60
C LYS A 156 19.33 -0.44 11.09
#